data_AF-A0ABD1SM64-F1
#
_entry.id   AF-A0ABD1SM64-F1
#
_cell.length_a   1.000
_cell.length_b   1.000
_cell.length_c   1.000
_cell.angle_alpha   90.00
_cell.angle_beta   90.00
_cell.angle_gamma   90.00
#
_symmetry.space_group_name_H-M   'P 1'
#
loop_
_entity.id
_entity.type
_entity.pdbx_description
1 polymer ?
#
loop_
_entity_poly.entity_id
_entity_poly.type
_entity_poly.pdbx_seq_one_letter_code
_entity_poly.pdbx_strand_id
1 'polypeptide(L)'
;MESKKTRIHDASPGTLTSSVQASDVNAIAQIAGRDWNGDTIVYPYRSGEIVRLPKGTSLPVTLKVLQYELFHICPIKVTNISFAPIGLLDMLNSGGAVEHIEVQLDCEKKAEHYDGEVATELSDSLSENRSTTATIALKVRRCGRLGMYCSRRPLKHTVGNAETEFN
;
A
#
# COMPACT_ATOMS: atom_id res chain seq x y z
N MET A 1 27.39 -28.75 35.33
CA MET A 1 26.67 -28.11 34.21
C MET A 1 25.23 -27.91 34.64
N GLU A 2 24.78 -26.67 34.85
CA GLU A 2 23.36 -26.39 35.08
C GLU A 2 22.60 -26.50 33.76
N SER A 3 21.52 -27.28 33.76
CA SER A 3 20.64 -27.44 32.60
C SER A 3 19.57 -26.34 32.61
N LYS A 4 19.42 -25.62 31.49
CA LYS A 4 18.28 -24.70 31.31
C LYS A 4 17.00 -25.52 31.19
N LYS A 5 16.02 -25.22 32.04
CA LYS A 5 14.67 -25.82 32.00
C LYS A 5 13.68 -24.76 31.52
N THR A 6 12.92 -25.06 30.47
CA THR A 6 11.81 -24.21 30.01
C THR A 6 10.73 -24.18 31.08
N ARG A 7 10.38 -22.99 31.56
CA ARG A 7 9.28 -22.78 32.51
C ARG A 7 8.03 -22.36 31.74
N ILE A 8 6.99 -23.19 31.78
CA ILE A 8 5.67 -22.83 31.27
C ILE A 8 4.99 -21.99 32.36
N HIS A 9 4.67 -20.75 32.05
CA HIS A 9 4.00 -19.83 32.98
C HIS A 9 2.49 -20.07 33.03
N ASP A 10 1.90 -20.48 31.91
CA ASP A 10 0.49 -20.83 31.77
C ASP A 10 0.36 -21.97 30.75
N ALA A 11 -0.25 -23.08 31.15
CA ALA A 11 -0.45 -24.26 30.31
C ALA A 11 -1.74 -24.17 29.46
N SER A 12 -2.59 -23.18 29.71
CA SER A 12 -3.87 -22.97 29.04
C SER A 12 -4.12 -21.47 28.80
N PRO A 13 -3.25 -20.78 28.03
CA PRO A 13 -3.42 -19.36 27.77
C PRO A 13 -4.75 -19.08 27.05
N GLY A 14 -5.34 -17.93 27.36
CA GLY A 14 -6.55 -17.44 26.68
C GLY A 14 -6.27 -16.89 25.27
N THR A 15 -7.32 -16.32 24.66
CA THR A 15 -7.17 -15.53 23.42
C THR A 15 -6.48 -14.19 23.71
N LEU A 16 -5.61 -13.76 22.81
CA LEU A 16 -5.03 -12.42 22.83
C LEU A 16 -5.90 -11.50 21.97
N THR A 17 -6.39 -10.40 22.55
CA THR A 17 -7.11 -9.35 21.83
C THR A 17 -6.33 -8.04 21.92
N SER A 18 -6.09 -7.40 20.78
CA SER A 18 -5.39 -6.13 20.66
C SER A 18 -5.82 -5.41 19.38
N SER A 19 -5.10 -4.38 18.96
CA SER A 19 -5.24 -3.73 17.66
C SER A 19 -3.89 -3.39 17.06
N VAL A 20 -3.84 -3.28 15.74
CA VAL A 20 -2.67 -2.81 14.99
C VAL A 20 -3.00 -1.52 14.25
N GLN A 21 -2.08 -0.57 14.21
CA GLN A 21 -2.25 0.72 13.55
C GLN A 21 -1.01 1.10 12.75
N ALA A 22 -1.16 2.05 11.82
CA ALA A 22 -0.06 2.48 10.96
C ALA A 22 1.16 2.98 11.75
N SER A 23 0.93 3.69 12.86
CA SER A 23 2.00 4.26 13.70
C SER A 23 2.79 3.22 14.50
N ASP A 24 2.36 1.96 14.55
CA ASP A 24 3.13 0.89 15.19
C ASP A 24 4.40 0.55 14.37
N VAL A 25 4.44 0.94 13.10
CA VAL A 25 5.65 0.82 12.25
C VAL A 25 6.52 2.06 12.40
N ASN A 26 7.67 1.88 13.03
CA ASN A 26 8.67 2.93 13.16
C ASN A 26 9.06 3.49 11.79
N ALA A 27 9.23 4.81 11.71
CA ALA A 27 9.65 5.53 10.51
C ALA A 27 8.71 5.40 9.29
N ILE A 28 7.48 4.91 9.44
CA ILE A 28 6.53 4.77 8.33
C ILE A 28 6.31 6.08 7.56
N ALA A 29 6.23 7.22 8.28
CA ALA A 29 6.09 8.53 7.66
C ALA A 29 7.32 8.95 6.85
N GLN A 30 8.53 8.58 7.31
CA GLN A 30 9.77 8.85 6.58
C GLN A 30 9.82 8.06 5.26
N ILE A 31 9.38 6.79 5.30
CA ILE A 31 9.34 5.92 4.11
C ILE A 31 8.25 6.37 3.12
N ALA A 32 7.10 6.79 3.64
CA ALA A 32 5.98 7.23 2.81
C ALA A 32 6.27 8.54 2.06
N GLY A 33 7.14 9.38 2.61
CA GLY A 33 7.46 10.70 2.07
C GLY A 33 6.57 11.80 2.63
N ARG A 34 6.91 13.06 2.31
CA ARG A 34 6.30 14.26 2.90
C ARG A 34 4.81 14.42 2.59
N ASP A 35 4.37 13.91 1.44
CA ASP A 35 3.00 14.10 0.94
C ASP A 35 2.04 13.00 1.40
N TRP A 36 2.49 12.11 2.29
CA TRP A 36 1.65 11.03 2.78
C TRP A 36 0.60 11.55 3.76
N ASN A 37 -0.67 11.28 3.44
CA ASN A 37 -1.82 11.71 4.24
C ASN A 37 -2.06 10.83 5.50
N GLY A 38 -1.29 9.76 5.70
CA GLY A 38 -1.42 8.82 6.81
C GLY A 38 -2.25 7.57 6.51
N ASP A 39 -2.90 7.47 5.34
CA ASP A 39 -3.66 6.28 4.98
C ASP A 39 -2.74 5.12 4.57
N THR A 40 -3.06 3.92 5.00
CA THR A 40 -2.32 2.70 4.63
C THR A 40 -3.23 1.63 4.05
N ILE A 41 -2.60 0.71 3.32
CA ILE A 41 -3.14 -0.63 3.13
C ILE A 41 -2.48 -1.54 4.15
N VAL A 42 -3.29 -2.36 4.80
CA VAL A 42 -2.86 -3.46 5.64
C VAL A 42 -3.09 -4.75 4.86
N TYR A 43 -2.03 -5.50 4.61
CA TYR A 43 -2.09 -6.85 4.04
C TYR A 43 -1.76 -7.88 5.11
N PRO A 44 -2.76 -8.61 5.65
CA PRO A 44 -2.55 -9.73 6.55
C PRO A 44 -2.09 -10.95 5.75
N TYR A 45 -0.93 -11.47 6.09
CA TYR A 45 -0.28 -12.55 5.36
C TYR A 45 -1.11 -13.84 5.30
N ARG A 46 -1.80 -14.20 6.39
CA ARG A 46 -2.54 -15.47 6.46
C ARG A 46 -3.89 -15.40 5.77
N SER A 47 -4.65 -14.30 5.92
CA SER A 47 -5.96 -14.17 5.27
C SER A 47 -5.85 -13.74 3.81
N GLY A 48 -4.83 -12.94 3.47
CA GLY A 48 -4.67 -12.33 2.15
C GLY A 48 -5.70 -11.23 1.83
N GLU A 49 -6.60 -10.92 2.76
CA GLU A 49 -7.66 -9.93 2.58
C GLU A 49 -7.15 -8.54 2.96
N ILE A 50 -7.02 -7.66 1.95
CA ILE A 50 -6.52 -6.31 2.16
C ILE A 50 -7.54 -5.44 2.89
N VAL A 51 -7.03 -4.60 3.80
CA VAL A 51 -7.84 -3.61 4.51
C VAL A 51 -7.24 -2.24 4.30
N ARG A 52 -8.06 -1.25 3.95
CA ARG A 52 -7.64 0.15 3.98
C ARG A 52 -7.78 0.68 5.40
N LEU A 53 -6.71 1.23 5.94
CA LEU A 53 -6.65 1.75 7.30
C LEU A 53 -6.39 3.28 7.24
N PRO A 54 -7.42 4.11 7.48
CA PRO A 54 -7.27 5.56 7.52
C PRO A 54 -6.32 6.03 8.63
N LYS A 55 -5.74 7.22 8.45
CA LYS A 55 -4.90 7.85 9.48
C LYS A 55 -5.58 7.87 10.85
N GLY A 56 -4.85 7.44 11.89
CA GLY A 56 -5.30 7.48 13.28
C GLY A 56 -6.31 6.41 13.66
N THR A 57 -6.58 5.45 12.77
CA THR A 57 -7.44 4.29 13.07
C THR A 57 -6.61 3.05 13.37
N SER A 58 -7.24 2.07 14.03
CA SER A 58 -6.63 0.77 14.32
C SER A 58 -7.51 -0.38 13.84
N LEU A 59 -6.85 -1.46 13.42
CA LEU A 59 -7.47 -2.73 13.03
C LEU A 59 -7.50 -3.65 14.24
N PRO A 60 -8.67 -4.04 14.78
CA PRO A 60 -8.76 -4.98 15.88
C PRO A 60 -8.28 -6.38 15.46
N VAL A 61 -7.59 -7.07 16.37
CA VAL A 61 -7.04 -8.41 16.15
C VAL A 61 -7.35 -9.29 17.35
N THR A 62 -7.81 -10.51 17.09
CA THR A 62 -7.95 -11.55 18.11
C THR A 62 -7.26 -12.82 17.65
N LEU A 63 -6.34 -13.34 18.46
CA LEU A 63 -5.54 -14.53 18.17
C LEU A 63 -5.82 -15.62 19.21
N LYS A 64 -6.05 -16.85 18.74
CA LYS A 64 -6.10 -18.04 19.60
C LYS A 64 -4.70 -18.47 20.02
N VAL A 65 -4.63 -19.43 20.94
CA VAL A 65 -3.38 -20.07 21.36
C VAL A 65 -2.63 -20.61 20.14
N LEU A 66 -1.34 -20.26 20.03
CA LEU A 66 -0.45 -20.59 18.89
C LEU A 66 -0.87 -20.00 17.53
N GLN A 67 -1.86 -19.11 17.50
CA GLN A 67 -2.21 -18.38 16.29
C GLN A 67 -1.31 -17.14 16.16
N TYR A 68 -0.93 -16.83 14.92
CA TYR A 68 -0.24 -15.60 14.58
C TYR A 68 -0.84 -15.01 13.31
N GLU A 69 -0.61 -13.71 13.14
CA GLU A 69 -0.84 -13.00 11.88
C GLU A 69 0.35 -12.06 11.66
N LEU A 70 0.73 -11.87 10.40
CA LEU A 70 1.75 -10.91 10.01
C LEU A 70 1.09 -9.84 9.16
N PHE A 71 1.05 -8.61 9.68
CA PHE A 71 0.47 -7.46 9.00
C PHE A 71 1.55 -6.66 8.28
N HIS A 72 1.41 -6.54 6.97
CA HIS A 72 2.23 -5.63 6.17
C HIS A 72 1.51 -4.30 6.04
N ILE A 73 2.09 -3.25 6.60
CA ILE A 73 1.53 -1.89 6.55
C ILE A 73 2.21 -1.12 5.43
N CYS A 74 1.45 -0.80 4.40
CA CYS A 74 1.91 -0.21 3.15
C CYS A 74 1.34 1.20 3.01
N PRO A 75 2.17 2.26 3.08
CA PRO A 75 1.71 3.63 2.88
C PRO A 75 1.07 3.82 1.50
N ILE A 76 -0.10 4.47 1.47
CA ILE A 76 -0.76 4.82 0.21
C ILE A 76 -0.11 6.09 -0.37
N LYS A 77 0.31 6.01 -1.63
CA LYS A 77 0.63 7.17 -2.46
C LYS A 77 -0.65 7.62 -3.18
N VAL A 78 -0.98 8.91 -3.07
CA VAL A 78 -2.21 9.48 -3.64
C VAL A 78 -1.87 10.44 -4.77
N THR A 79 -2.28 10.09 -5.99
CA THR A 79 -2.06 10.87 -7.21
C THR A 79 -3.32 10.81 -8.09
N ASN A 80 -4.48 11.25 -7.58
CA ASN A 80 -5.85 10.98 -8.08
C ASN A 80 -6.25 9.49 -8.13
N ILE A 81 -5.27 8.60 -8.10
CA ILE A 81 -5.37 7.15 -7.96
C ILE A 81 -4.59 6.81 -6.68
N SER A 82 -5.22 6.10 -5.76
CA SER A 82 -4.54 5.55 -4.58
C SER A 82 -3.79 4.28 -4.98
N PHE A 83 -2.51 4.21 -4.60
CA PHE A 83 -1.63 3.08 -4.85
C PHE A 83 -0.80 2.73 -3.62
N ALA A 84 -0.60 1.45 -3.33
CA ALA A 84 0.33 1.00 -2.29
C ALA A 84 1.04 -0.30 -2.72
N PRO A 85 2.38 -0.36 -2.70
CA PRO A 85 3.11 -1.60 -2.97
C PRO A 85 3.11 -2.48 -1.72
N ILE A 86 2.68 -3.73 -1.87
CA ILE A 86 2.74 -4.74 -0.81
C ILE A 86 4.10 -5.47 -0.88
N GLY A 87 4.61 -5.70 -2.09
CA GLY A 87 5.84 -6.43 -2.34
C GLY A 87 5.56 -7.90 -2.61
N LEU A 88 6.45 -8.80 -2.22
CA LEU A 88 6.30 -10.22 -2.52
C LEU A 88 5.36 -10.90 -1.52
N LEU A 89 4.16 -11.30 -1.95
CA LEU A 89 3.08 -11.78 -1.09
C LEU A 89 3.43 -13.04 -0.29
N ASP A 90 4.28 -13.89 -0.86
CA ASP A 90 4.70 -15.17 -0.28
C ASP A 90 5.96 -15.05 0.59
N MET A 91 6.33 -13.83 1.01
CA MET A 91 7.49 -13.55 1.86
C MET A 91 7.10 -12.82 3.15
N LEU A 92 7.68 -13.24 4.28
CA LEU A 92 7.48 -12.56 5.58
C LEU A 92 8.09 -11.14 5.61
N ASN A 93 9.04 -10.84 4.73
CA ASN A 93 9.61 -9.52 4.54
C ASN A 93 9.17 -8.93 3.19
N SER A 94 7.88 -9.06 2.85
CA SER A 94 7.32 -8.72 1.53
C SER A 94 7.74 -7.34 1.04
N GLY A 95 7.55 -6.30 1.86
CA GLY A 95 7.92 -4.92 1.54
C GLY A 95 9.43 -4.71 1.34
N GLY A 96 10.26 -5.52 2.00
CA GLY A 96 11.72 -5.45 1.86
C GLY A 96 12.25 -5.87 0.49
N ALA A 97 11.40 -6.43 -0.38
CA ALA A 97 11.74 -6.72 -1.77
C ALA A 97 11.59 -5.50 -2.70
N VAL A 98 10.85 -4.48 -2.30
CA VAL A 98 10.64 -3.27 -3.10
C VAL A 98 11.82 -2.33 -2.91
N GLU A 99 12.60 -2.11 -3.96
CA GLU A 99 13.79 -1.24 -3.93
C GLU A 99 13.49 0.19 -4.37
N HIS A 100 12.58 0.37 -5.32
CA HIS A 100 12.25 1.67 -5.88
C HIS A 100 10.80 1.73 -6.34
N ILE A 101 10.17 2.90 -6.19
CA ILE A 101 8.81 3.19 -6.64
C ILE A 101 8.80 4.58 -7.26
N GLU A 102 8.49 4.65 -8.55
CA GLU A 102 8.29 5.89 -9.27
C GLU A 102 6.82 6.00 -9.69
N VAL A 103 6.26 7.21 -9.58
CA VAL A 103 4.90 7.50 -10.01
C VAL A 103 4.97 8.69 -10.96
N GLN A 104 4.58 8.46 -12.21
CA GLN A 104 4.49 9.49 -13.25
C GLN A 104 3.02 9.75 -13.56
N LEU A 105 2.60 10.99 -13.46
CA LEU A 105 1.24 11.44 -13.75
C LEU A 105 1.18 12.01 -15.15
N ASP A 106 0.33 11.44 -15.99
CA ASP A 106 0.02 11.95 -17.31
C ASP A 106 -1.31 12.69 -17.25
N CYS A 107 -1.24 14.02 -17.25
CA CYS A 107 -2.39 14.87 -17.46
C CYS A 107 -2.55 15.09 -18.97
N GLU A 108 -3.66 14.64 -19.56
CA GLU A 108 -4.02 15.06 -20.91
C GLU A 108 -4.22 16.59 -20.95
N LYS A 109 -3.20 17.30 -21.41
CA LYS A 109 -3.35 18.69 -21.83
C LYS A 109 -4.16 18.66 -23.12
N LYS A 110 -5.42 19.10 -23.07
CA LYS A 110 -6.15 19.43 -24.29
C LYS A 110 -5.36 20.54 -24.98
N ALA A 111 -4.96 20.31 -26.23
CA ALA A 111 -4.34 21.33 -27.06
C ALA A 111 -5.25 22.57 -27.10
N GLU A 112 -4.64 23.72 -26.81
CA GLU A 112 -5.30 25.01 -26.82
C GLU A 112 -5.61 25.40 -28.27
N HIS A 113 -6.87 25.72 -28.54
CA HIS A 113 -7.25 26.64 -29.60
C HIS A 113 -8.50 27.37 -29.11
N TYR A 114 -8.35 28.62 -28.66
CA TYR A 114 -9.02 29.76 -29.28
C TYR A 114 -8.43 31.08 -28.77
N ASP A 115 -8.43 32.01 -29.71
CA ASP A 115 -7.77 33.32 -29.77
C ASP A 115 -8.37 34.36 -28.79
N GLY A 116 -7.51 35.21 -28.23
CA GLY A 116 -7.87 36.55 -27.72
C GLY A 116 -8.78 36.69 -26.48
N GLU A 117 -8.14 37.10 -25.38
CA GLU A 117 -8.56 38.19 -24.48
C GLU A 117 -9.18 37.92 -23.08
N VAL A 118 -8.44 38.43 -22.09
CA VAL A 118 -8.68 38.90 -20.69
C VAL A 118 -9.35 37.99 -19.65
N ALA A 119 -8.60 37.84 -18.55
CA ALA A 119 -8.92 37.12 -17.33
C ALA A 119 -10.20 37.57 -16.62
N THR A 120 -10.96 36.61 -16.09
CA THR A 120 -11.72 36.80 -14.85
C THR A 120 -11.74 35.48 -14.09
N GLU A 121 -11.34 35.56 -12.83
CA GLU A 121 -11.21 34.44 -11.90
C GLU A 121 -12.58 33.87 -11.50
N LEU A 122 -12.56 32.63 -10.99
CA LEU A 122 -13.69 31.88 -10.42
C LEU A 122 -14.56 31.12 -11.44
N SER A 123 -14.10 29.95 -11.86
CA SER A 123 -15.00 28.84 -12.21
C SER A 123 -14.56 27.56 -11.49
N ASP A 124 -14.89 27.54 -10.20
CA ASP A 124 -15.21 26.31 -9.47
C ASP A 124 -16.42 25.67 -10.14
N SER A 125 -16.22 24.69 -11.03
CA SER A 125 -17.14 23.57 -11.25
C SER A 125 -16.66 22.65 -12.37
N LEU A 126 -16.37 21.40 -11.99
CA LEU A 126 -16.68 20.18 -12.75
C LEU A 126 -16.06 20.04 -14.15
N SER A 127 -14.79 19.61 -14.21
CA SER A 127 -14.30 18.83 -15.36
C SER A 127 -14.16 17.36 -14.97
N GLU A 128 -15.29 16.68 -14.76
CA GLU A 128 -15.36 15.24 -14.40
C GLU A 128 -14.90 14.29 -15.53
N ASN A 129 -14.23 14.79 -16.58
CA ASN A 129 -13.90 13.99 -17.77
C ASN A 129 -12.43 14.05 -18.22
N ARG A 130 -11.47 14.46 -17.36
CA ARG A 130 -10.06 14.18 -17.65
C ARG A 130 -9.69 12.80 -17.10
N SER A 131 -9.47 11.84 -18.01
CA SER A 131 -8.87 10.56 -17.69
C SER A 131 -7.41 10.77 -17.26
N THR A 132 -7.18 11.03 -15.97
CA THR A 132 -5.82 11.03 -15.42
C THR A 132 -5.26 9.62 -15.54
N THR A 133 -4.17 9.47 -16.30
CA THR A 133 -3.41 8.23 -16.35
C THR A 133 -2.18 8.38 -15.46
N ALA A 134 -1.80 7.31 -14.77
CA ALA A 134 -0.57 7.28 -14.00
C ALA A 134 0.22 6.02 -14.35
N THR A 135 1.51 6.21 -14.60
CA THR A 135 2.46 5.11 -14.78
C THR A 135 3.19 4.89 -13.47
N ILE A 136 3.12 3.65 -12.96
CA ILE A 136 3.78 3.25 -11.72
C ILE A 136 4.88 2.27 -12.06
N ALA A 137 6.14 2.65 -11.83
CA ALA A 137 7.29 1.80 -12.05
C ALA A 137 7.81 1.29 -10.70
N LEU A 138 7.95 -0.03 -10.60
CA LEU A 138 8.47 -0.72 -9.41
C LEU A 138 9.77 -1.43 -9.76
N LYS A 139 10.81 -1.22 -8.96
CA LYS A 139 11.99 -2.10 -8.95
C LYS A 139 11.89 -3.04 -7.77
N VAL A 140 11.85 -4.34 -8.05
CA VAL A 140 11.70 -5.40 -7.06
C VAL A 140 12.86 -6.37 -7.19
N ARG A 141 13.43 -6.79 -6.06
CA ARG A 141 14.44 -7.85 -6.01
C ARG A 141 13.81 -9.19 -5.65
N ARG A 142 14.51 -10.27 -6.01
CA ARG A 142 14.05 -11.67 -5.86
C ARG A 142 12.86 -11.98 -6.79
N CYS A 143 12.41 -13.23 -6.76
CA CYS A 143 11.28 -13.73 -7.54
C CYS A 143 10.14 -14.14 -6.60
N GLY A 144 8.90 -14.08 -7.12
CA GLY A 144 7.70 -14.46 -6.38
C GLY A 144 6.49 -13.67 -6.88
N ARG A 145 5.35 -13.93 -6.26
CA ARG A 145 4.09 -13.23 -6.57
C ARG A 145 4.12 -11.81 -6.02
N LEU A 146 4.11 -10.83 -6.91
CA LEU A 146 4.08 -9.41 -6.56
C LEU A 146 2.65 -8.97 -6.25
N GLY A 147 2.47 -8.34 -5.09
CA GLY A 147 1.22 -7.73 -4.67
C GLY A 147 1.31 -6.21 -4.64
N MET A 148 0.23 -5.58 -5.05
CA MET A 148 0.03 -4.14 -4.93
C MET A 148 -1.46 -3.85 -4.78
N TYR A 149 -1.78 -2.76 -4.10
CA TYR A 149 -3.10 -2.17 -4.10
C TYR A 149 -3.16 -1.04 -5.12
N CYS A 150 -4.25 -0.99 -5.87
CA CYS A 150 -4.63 0.15 -6.68
C CYS A 150 -6.13 0.39 -6.54
N SER A 151 -6.53 1.64 -6.29
CA SER A 151 -7.95 2.05 -6.24
C SER A 151 -8.70 1.90 -7.57
N ARG A 152 -7.97 1.73 -8.68
CA ARG A 152 -8.52 1.53 -10.03
C ARG A 152 -7.86 0.32 -10.66
N ARG A 153 -8.61 -0.39 -11.52
CA ARG A 153 -8.03 -1.47 -12.33
C ARG A 153 -6.98 -0.87 -13.28
N PRO A 154 -5.73 -1.35 -13.27
CA PRO A 154 -4.73 -0.81 -14.19
C PRO A 154 -5.06 -1.19 -15.64
N LEU A 155 -4.74 -0.30 -16.57
CA LEU A 155 -5.03 -0.48 -18.00
C LEU A 155 -4.08 -1.51 -18.65
N LYS A 156 -2.82 -1.52 -18.20
CA LYS A 156 -1.73 -2.36 -18.69
C LYS A 156 -0.70 -2.54 -17.58
N HIS A 157 0.05 -3.63 -17.62
CA HIS A 157 1.29 -3.76 -16.85
C HIS A 157 2.33 -4.56 -17.65
N THR A 158 3.59 -4.31 -17.36
CA THR A 158 4.72 -5.00 -17.98
C THR A 158 5.72 -5.45 -16.93
N VAL A 159 6.36 -6.59 -17.16
CA VAL A 159 7.46 -7.14 -16.34
C VAL A 159 8.65 -7.37 -17.24
N GLY A 160 9.78 -6.70 -16.96
CA GLY A 160 10.98 -6.82 -17.80
C GLY A 160 10.73 -6.43 -19.27
N ASN A 161 9.87 -5.43 -19.51
CA ASN A 161 9.41 -4.98 -20.83
C ASN A 161 8.48 -5.94 -21.59
N ALA A 162 8.08 -7.07 -21.00
CA ALA A 162 7.06 -7.95 -21.55
C ALA A 162 5.69 -7.62 -20.94
N GLU A 163 4.64 -7.55 -21.75
CA GLU A 163 3.26 -7.40 -21.28
C GLU A 163 2.75 -8.71 -20.68
N THR A 164 2.06 -8.62 -19.55
CA THR A 164 1.56 -9.77 -18.78
C THR A 164 0.10 -9.58 -18.41
N GLU A 165 -0.59 -10.65 -18.02
CA GLU A 165 -2.00 -10.60 -17.58
C GLU A 165 -2.11 -10.45 -16.05
N PHE A 166 -3.16 -9.76 -15.60
CA PHE A 166 -3.45 -9.62 -14.17
C PHE A 166 -4.08 -10.93 -13.70
N ASN A 167 -3.44 -11.60 -12.73
CA ASN A 167 -4.00 -12.77 -12.06
C ASN A 167 -5.03 -12.38 -11.01
#